data_AF-A0AA43D7H4-F1
#
_entry.id   AF-A0AA43D7H4-F1
#
_cell.length_a   1.000
_cell.length_b   1.000
_cell.length_c   1.000
_cell.angle_alpha   90.00
_cell.angle_beta   90.00
_cell.angle_gamma   90.00
#
_symmetry.space_group_name_H-M   'P 1'
#
loop_
_entity.id
_entity.type
_entity.pdbx_description
1 polymer ?
#
loop_
_entity_poly.entity_id
_entity_poly.type
_entity_poly.pdbx_seq_one_letter_code
_entity_poly.pdbx_strand_id
1 'polypeptide(L)' 'FTDEQYNDAKGYVNDMKLHPKRIFWEGKQGKSDDELIIEQIAHRILSGFYNNEPYLAGKHIMRMESSVGMQ' A
#
# COMPACT_ATOMS: atom_id res chain seq x y z
N PHE A 1 -4.17 1.41 8.12
CA PHE A 1 -4.90 2.04 7.00
C PHE A 1 -6.39 2.04 7.31
N THR A 2 -7.18 2.91 6.68
CA THR A 2 -8.65 2.99 6.82
C THR A 2 -9.38 2.17 5.74
N ASP A 3 -10.67 1.94 5.92
CA ASP A 3 -11.50 1.24 4.91
C ASP A 3 -11.55 1.99 3.58
N GLU A 4 -11.54 3.32 3.63
CA GLU A 4 -11.42 4.18 2.44
C GLU A 4 -10.10 3.93 1.70
N GLN A 5 -8.97 3.91 2.43
CA GLN A 5 -7.65 3.62 1.85
C GLN A 5 -7.60 2.22 1.23
N TYR A 6 -8.31 1.24 1.83
CA TYR A 6 -8.42 -0.10 1.27
C TYR A 6 -9.25 -0.11 -0.03
N ASN A 7 -10.40 0.55 -0.04
CA ASN A 7 -11.25 0.65 -1.23
C ASN A 7 -10.54 1.37 -2.38
N ASP A 8 -9.79 2.43 -2.09
CA ASP A 8 -8.95 3.13 -3.07
C ASP A 8 -7.86 2.23 -3.64
N ALA A 9 -7.16 1.49 -2.78
CA ALA A 9 -6.12 0.56 -3.21
C ALA A 9 -6.70 -0.58 -4.06
N LYS A 10 -7.87 -1.10 -3.68
CA LYS A 10 -8.62 -2.09 -4.47
C LYS A 10 -9.02 -1.54 -5.84
N GLY A 11 -9.55 -0.32 -5.89
CA GLY A 11 -9.86 0.36 -7.15
C GLY A 11 -8.64 0.52 -8.05
N TYR A 12 -7.52 0.95 -7.46
CA TYR A 12 -6.25 1.08 -8.18
C TYR A 12 -5.75 -0.25 -8.75
N VAL A 13 -5.74 -1.33 -7.96
CA VAL A 13 -5.32 -2.67 -8.42
C VAL A 13 -6.22 -3.17 -9.55
N ASN A 14 -7.54 -2.94 -9.44
CA ASN A 14 -8.48 -3.28 -10.50
C ASN A 14 -8.20 -2.52 -11.81
N ASP A 15 -7.86 -1.23 -11.73
CA ASP A 15 -7.43 -0.46 -12.90
C ASP A 15 -6.13 -1.01 -13.50
N MET A 16 -5.14 -1.37 -12.65
CA MET A 16 -3.88 -1.93 -13.15
C MET A 16 -4.08 -3.23 -13.93
N LYS A 17 -5.07 -4.06 -13.57
CA LYS A 17 -5.39 -5.29 -14.29
C LYS A 17 -5.89 -5.03 -15.71
N LEU A 18 -6.57 -3.90 -15.93
CA LEU A 18 -6.97 -3.45 -17.26
C LEU A 18 -5.76 -2.94 -18.08
N HIS A 19 -4.62 -2.68 -17.43
CA HIS A 19 -3.43 -2.10 -18.02
C HIS A 19 -2.16 -2.95 -17.73
N PRO A 20 -2.07 -4.18 -18.28
CA PRO A 20 -0.99 -5.12 -17.98
C PRO A 20 0.41 -4.67 -18.42
N LYS A 21 0.51 -3.63 -19.26
CA LYS A 21 1.78 -3.09 -19.76
C LYS A 21 2.40 -2.02 -18.85
N ARG A 22 1.79 -1.69 -17.71
CA ARG A 22 2.32 -0.66 -16.78
C ARG A 22 3.49 -1.20 -15.97
N ILE A 23 4.45 -0.33 -15.67
CA ILE A 23 5.61 -0.58 -14.79
C ILE A 23 5.19 -1.13 -13.42
N PHE A 24 3.97 -0.82 -12.96
CA PHE A 24 3.37 -1.42 -11.76
C PHE A 24 3.61 -2.93 -11.67
N TRP A 25 3.53 -3.67 -12.79
CA TRP A 25 3.62 -5.13 -12.82
C TRP A 25 5.03 -5.70 -12.71
N GLU A 26 6.07 -4.87 -12.79
CA GLU A 26 7.46 -5.30 -12.60
C GLU A 26 7.63 -5.86 -11.17
N GLY A 27 8.12 -7.10 -11.07
CA GLY A 27 8.31 -7.78 -9.78
C GLY A 27 7.02 -8.22 -9.06
N LYS A 28 5.84 -8.14 -9.70
CA LYS A 28 4.55 -8.52 -9.10
C LYS A 28 3.91 -9.77 -9.71
N GLN A 29 4.68 -10.54 -10.46
CA GLN A 29 4.20 -11.77 -11.10
C GLN A 29 3.78 -12.80 -10.05
N GLY A 30 2.57 -13.36 -10.19
CA GLY A 30 2.06 -14.41 -9.31
C GLY A 30 1.49 -13.93 -7.97
N LYS A 31 1.50 -12.62 -7.67
CA LYS A 31 0.86 -12.09 -6.47
C LYS A 31 -0.66 -12.16 -6.59
N SER A 32 -1.30 -12.51 -5.49
CA SER A 32 -2.74 -12.42 -5.32
C SER A 32 -3.22 -10.97 -5.27
N ASP A 33 -4.52 -10.78 -5.51
CA ASP A 33 -5.15 -9.46 -5.41
C ASP A 33 -4.94 -8.82 -4.05
N ASP A 34 -5.10 -9.59 -2.98
CA ASP A 34 -4.93 -9.10 -1.61
C ASP A 34 -3.50 -8.64 -1.35
N GLU A 35 -2.50 -9.36 -1.85
CA GLU A 35 -1.10 -8.94 -1.76
C GLU A 35 -0.84 -7.65 -2.52
N LEU A 36 -1.41 -7.50 -3.73
CA LEU A 36 -1.29 -6.27 -4.52
C LEU A 36 -1.94 -5.08 -3.83
N ILE A 37 -3.09 -5.29 -3.19
CA ILE A 37 -3.81 -4.26 -2.44
C ILE A 37 -3.01 -3.85 -1.21
N ILE A 38 -2.52 -4.81 -0.42
CA ILE A 38 -1.70 -4.53 0.77
C ILE A 38 -0.40 -3.82 0.38
N GLU A 39 0.28 -4.27 -0.69
CA GLU A 39 1.48 -3.61 -1.19
C GLU A 39 1.21 -2.17 -1.61
N GLN A 40 0.10 -1.90 -2.29
CA GLN A 40 -0.28 -0.55 -2.70
C GLN A 40 -0.55 0.37 -1.50
N ILE A 41 -1.21 -0.15 -0.46
CA ILE A 41 -1.43 0.59 0.79
C ILE A 41 -0.11 0.87 1.48
N ALA A 42 0.76 -0.14 1.60
CA ALA A 42 2.07 -0.01 2.21
C ALA A 42 2.92 1.04 1.47
N HIS A 43 2.98 0.97 0.14
CA HIS A 43 3.70 1.93 -0.69
C HIS A 43 3.19 3.36 -0.47
N ARG A 44 1.87 3.59 -0.40
CA ARG A 44 1.28 4.91 -0.15
C ARG A 44 1.57 5.44 1.26
N ILE A 45 1.61 4.57 2.27
CA ILE A 45 2.02 4.97 3.63
C ILE A 45 3.51 5.35 3.64
N LEU A 46 4.37 4.51 3.09
CA LEU A 46 5.82 4.69 3.14
C LEU A 46 6.31 5.86 2.28
N SER A 47 5.68 6.11 1.14
CA SER A 47 5.96 7.29 0.29
C SER A 47 5.42 8.59 0.88
N GLY A 48 4.66 8.54 1.97
CA GLY A 48 4.00 9.70 2.54
C GLY A 48 2.86 10.24 1.68
N PHE A 49 2.31 9.44 0.76
CA PHE A 49 1.16 9.84 -0.08
C PHE A 49 -0.06 10.27 0.75
N TYR A 50 -0.25 9.68 1.93
CA TYR A 50 -1.33 10.06 2.85
C TYR A 50 -0.97 11.23 3.78
N ASN A 51 0.24 11.77 3.70
CA ASN A 51 0.72 12.85 4.57
C ASN A 51 0.30 14.22 4.01
N ASN A 52 -1.00 14.47 3.92
CA ASN A 52 -1.52 15.77 3.50
C ASN A 52 -1.49 16.83 4.63
N GLU A 53 -1.12 16.43 5.83
CA GLU A 53 -0.95 17.28 7.02
C GLU A 53 0.43 16.98 7.65
N PRO A 54 1.42 17.90 7.57
CA PRO A 54 2.78 17.68 8.08
C PRO A 54 2.82 17.23 9.56
N TYR A 55 1.82 17.61 10.33
CA TYR A 55 1.70 17.35 11.76
C TYR A 55 1.23 15.93 12.12
N LEU A 56 0.48 15.26 11.24
CA LEU A 56 -0.13 13.95 11.52
C LEU A 56 0.66 12.76 10.93
N ALA A 57 1.57 13.02 9.99
CA ALA A 57 2.43 12.02 9.34
C ALA A 57 3.18 11.13 10.35
N GLY A 58 3.63 11.69 11.48
CA GLY A 58 4.33 10.95 12.53
C GLY A 58 3.48 9.92 13.28
N LYS A 59 2.13 10.05 13.29
CA LYS A 59 1.25 9.13 14.04
C LYS A 59 0.96 7.83 13.29
N HIS A 60 1.11 7.80 11.97
CA HIS A 60 0.85 6.59 11.16
C HIS A 60 2.04 5.61 11.14
N ILE A 61 3.24 6.07 11.49
CA ILE A 61 4.45 5.24 11.60
C ILE A 61 4.39 4.34 12.85
N MET A 62 3.69 4.77 13.91
CA MET A 62 3.67 4.08 15.22
C MET A 62 2.91 2.74 15.28
N ARG A 63 2.38 2.22 14.16
CA ARG A 63 1.71 0.90 14.13
C ARG A 63 2.45 -0.15 13.29
N MET A 64 3.64 0.18 12.80
CA MET A 64 4.56 -0.74 12.11
C MET A 64 5.79 -1.08 12.96
N GLU A 65 5.68 -1.02 14.30
CA GLU A 65 6.68 -1.61 15.18
C GLU A 65 6.22 -2.97 15.69
N SER A 66 7.15 -3.94 15.60
CA SER A 66 7.14 -5.29 16.20
C SER A 66 6.30 -6.40 15.55
N SER A 67 6.77 -6.89 14.39
CA SER A 67 6.73 -8.33 14.08
C SER A 67 7.98 -8.80 13.31
N VAL A 68 9.12 -8.17 13.58
CA VAL A 68 10.45 -8.73 13.28
C VAL A 68 11.07 -9.10 14.62
N GLY A 69 11.47 -10.37 14.74
CA GLY A 69 11.55 -11.11 15.99
C GLY A 69 12.61 -10.67 17.00
N MET A 70 12.33 -11.00 18.26
CA MET A 70 13.39 -11.29 19.23
C MET A 70 13.76 -12.77 19.10
N GLN A 71 14.98 -12.99 18.61
CA GLN A 71 15.81 -14.14 18.97
C GLN A 71 16.31 -13.98 20.40
#